data_AF-A0A255Z1E2-F1
#
_entry.id   AF-A0A255Z1E2-F1
#
_cell.length_a   1.000
_cell.length_b   1.000
_cell.length_c   1.000
_cell.angle_alpha   90.00
_cell.angle_beta   90.00
_cell.angle_gamma   90.00
#
_symmetry.space_group_name_H-M   'P 1'
#
loop_
_entity.id
_entity.type
_entity.pdbx_description
1 polymer ?
#
loop_
_entity_poly.entity_id
_entity_poly.type
_entity_poly.pdbx_seq_one_letter_code
_entity_poly.pdbx_strand_id
1 'polypeptide(L)'
;MRLYNERDVAMRADREAGRGVDLQQDEAIRYYDVPPGTFLLSFAAQTGETMQQTVPALPGRRTFVLCEGSTAKVLVAAGQGFEQLIRAGIDPARTVIVSVRGDETDDRIRERVRLARVLLHDIATGGSSLDNSLLAILDNPTTDPLLRLYGAATVVARLTSRQSPLAGETWPKRGIGAFRQQWVERAIAWLRVDKAMTIGPDETVLRWRLGEMGNSRRRLQGQRRIARPPMLAQVWRWAVEASIDEPAVIEQTAAIIAVTRSAVGAEPWLCWKAAAAKAAPSALPPARRSSASIYKLVAEAMTKAREIGSVGLDAILEQLTPEAGAAAVNLGKQINQVRPDIAELAVSLGLPASALLRRLNRTSQEIDAVLANSDGADRKGSKGVRVEAPISPPAMSRPIQEPDDPQKGRFGGIAERHHFVLSAQFFATRNPGWTRIRLTIAGPARDGELARFYVHDSFVPPELEGSFLKGRASVEVTAWGGFTVGGWIPSAKLELELDLAQMPDAPEPIRTR
;
A
#
# COMPACT_ATOMS: atom_id res chain seq x y z
N MET A 1 -3.27 30.46 -6.58
CA MET A 1 -4.11 29.50 -7.34
C MET A 1 -4.12 29.86 -8.82
N ARG A 2 -3.98 28.88 -9.71
CA ARG A 2 -4.15 29.01 -11.17
C ARG A 2 -4.78 27.73 -11.70
N LEU A 3 -5.70 27.83 -12.66
CA LEU A 3 -6.33 26.68 -13.29
C LEU A 3 -5.68 26.43 -14.66
N TYR A 4 -5.45 25.17 -15.01
CA TYR A 4 -4.84 24.76 -16.27
C TYR A 4 -5.72 23.72 -16.97
N ASN A 5 -5.78 23.76 -18.29
CA ASN A 5 -6.49 22.75 -19.07
C ASN A 5 -5.61 21.51 -19.38
N GLU A 6 -6.12 20.61 -20.21
CA GLU A 6 -5.45 19.38 -20.60
C GLU A 6 -4.17 19.57 -21.44
N ARG A 7 -3.89 20.77 -21.92
CA ARG A 7 -2.67 21.11 -22.66
C ARG A 7 -1.72 21.98 -21.83
N ASP A 8 -1.92 21.99 -20.51
CA ASP A 8 -1.20 22.85 -19.56
C ASP A 8 -1.28 24.35 -19.90
N VAL A 9 -2.35 24.76 -20.59
CA VAL A 9 -2.64 26.17 -20.87
C VAL A 9 -3.40 26.75 -19.69
N ALA A 10 -2.88 27.84 -19.14
CA ALA A 10 -3.51 28.54 -18.02
C ALA A 10 -4.85 29.16 -18.45
N MET A 11 -5.91 28.87 -17.70
CA MET A 11 -7.23 29.44 -17.90
C MET A 11 -7.27 30.88 -17.36
N ARG A 12 -7.94 31.77 -18.09
CA ARG A 12 -8.11 33.16 -17.67
C ARG A 12 -9.14 33.23 -16.55
N ALA A 13 -8.76 33.83 -15.43
CA ALA A 13 -9.71 34.11 -14.36
C ALA A 13 -10.62 35.29 -14.78
N ASP A 14 -11.92 35.11 -14.60
CA ASP A 14 -12.89 36.18 -14.72
C ASP A 14 -12.92 36.96 -13.40
N ARG A 15 -12.48 38.23 -13.45
CA ARG A 15 -12.47 39.11 -12.28
C ARG A 15 -13.81 39.82 -12.07
N GLU A 16 -14.64 39.90 -13.10
CA GLU A 16 -15.90 40.64 -13.07
C GLU A 16 -17.06 39.78 -12.59
N ALA A 17 -17.01 38.47 -12.85
CA ALA A 17 -17.99 37.49 -12.37
C ALA A 17 -18.15 37.41 -10.83
N GLY A 18 -17.22 38.00 -10.06
CA GLY A 18 -17.26 38.03 -8.60
C GLY A 18 -17.98 39.22 -7.98
N ARG A 19 -18.51 40.15 -8.77
CA ARG A 19 -19.26 41.30 -8.23
C ARG A 19 -20.60 40.81 -7.68
N GLY A 20 -20.73 40.71 -6.35
CA GLY A 20 -21.99 40.42 -5.67
C GLY A 20 -21.98 39.24 -4.68
N VAL A 21 -20.85 38.55 -4.50
CA VAL A 21 -20.70 37.59 -3.40
C VAL A 21 -20.17 38.33 -2.17
N ASP A 22 -20.93 38.30 -1.08
CA ASP A 22 -20.50 38.84 0.21
C ASP A 22 -19.44 37.90 0.79
N LEU A 23 -18.19 38.36 0.77
CA LEU A 23 -17.04 37.62 1.27
C LEU A 23 -16.80 37.99 2.72
N GLN A 24 -16.56 37.00 3.56
CA GLN A 24 -15.97 37.29 4.87
C GLN A 24 -14.56 37.89 4.67
N GLN A 25 -14.08 38.66 5.65
CA GLN A 25 -12.82 39.43 5.54
C GLN A 25 -11.58 38.58 5.15
N ASP A 26 -11.63 37.26 5.34
CA ASP A 26 -10.53 36.33 5.10
C ASP A 26 -10.74 35.41 3.87
N GLU A 27 -11.77 35.65 3.05
CA GLU A 27 -12.09 34.82 1.90
C GLU A 27 -11.60 35.44 0.57
N ALA A 28 -11.10 34.59 -0.33
CA ALA A 28 -10.68 35.00 -1.66
C ALA A 28 -11.28 34.07 -2.73
N ILE A 29 -12.06 34.63 -3.66
CA ILE A 29 -12.68 33.88 -4.75
C ILE A 29 -12.01 34.17 -6.09
N ARG A 30 -11.95 33.15 -6.96
CA ARG A 30 -11.57 33.28 -8.37
C ARG A 30 -12.58 32.53 -9.24
N TYR A 31 -13.08 33.20 -10.27
CA TYR A 31 -13.99 32.59 -11.25
C TYR A 31 -13.22 32.20 -12.50
N TYR A 32 -13.60 31.09 -13.11
CA TYR A 32 -13.08 30.64 -14.38
C TYR A 32 -14.26 30.17 -15.22
N ASP A 33 -14.41 30.75 -16.40
CA ASP A 33 -15.33 30.25 -17.41
C ASP A 33 -14.59 29.25 -18.29
N VAL A 34 -15.01 27.98 -18.24
CA VAL A 34 -14.30 26.87 -18.88
C VAL A 34 -15.30 25.89 -19.50
N PRO A 35 -14.95 25.25 -20.63
CA PRO A 35 -15.79 24.19 -21.18
C PRO A 35 -15.82 22.98 -20.22
N PRO A 36 -16.84 22.11 -20.32
CA PRO A 36 -16.87 20.86 -19.56
C PRO A 36 -15.62 20.01 -19.84
N GLY A 37 -15.01 19.46 -18.80
CA GLY A 37 -13.76 18.71 -18.93
C GLY A 37 -13.02 18.53 -17.61
N THR A 38 -11.78 18.04 -17.69
CA THR A 38 -10.90 17.85 -16.53
C THR A 38 -9.77 18.88 -16.54
N PHE A 39 -9.58 19.58 -15.43
CA PHE A 39 -8.60 20.65 -15.27
C PHE A 39 -7.61 20.33 -14.17
N LEU A 40 -6.48 21.05 -14.15
CA LEU A 40 -5.49 21.00 -13.07
C LEU A 40 -5.51 22.32 -12.30
N LEU A 41 -5.89 22.27 -11.03
CA LEU A 41 -5.75 23.41 -10.12
C LEU A 41 -4.35 23.40 -9.52
N SER A 42 -3.58 24.46 -9.75
CA SER A 42 -2.27 24.67 -9.14
C SER A 42 -2.30 25.72 -8.05
N PHE A 43 -1.66 25.44 -6.92
CA PHE A 43 -1.64 26.32 -5.75
C PHE A 43 -0.35 26.17 -4.95
N ALA A 44 -0.02 27.19 -4.15
CA ALA A 44 1.04 27.11 -3.16
C ALA A 44 0.47 26.45 -1.91
N ALA A 45 0.98 25.28 -1.54
CA ALA A 45 0.59 24.58 -0.32
C ALA A 45 1.21 25.26 0.91
N GLN A 46 0.70 24.96 2.09
CA GLN A 46 1.29 25.42 3.37
C GLN A 46 2.74 24.94 3.59
N THR A 47 3.20 23.93 2.84
CA THR A 47 4.62 23.52 2.80
C THR A 47 5.51 24.50 2.00
N GLY A 48 4.89 25.46 1.30
CA GLY A 48 5.50 26.40 0.36
C GLY A 48 5.83 25.82 -1.01
N GLU A 49 5.50 24.54 -1.24
CA GLU A 49 5.64 23.90 -2.53
C GLU A 49 4.45 24.22 -3.43
N THR A 50 4.67 24.27 -4.74
CA THR A 50 3.57 24.41 -5.71
C THR A 50 2.99 23.04 -6.03
N MET A 51 1.77 22.81 -5.59
CA MET A 51 1.00 21.59 -5.82
C MET A 51 0.06 21.73 -7.01
N GLN A 52 -0.37 20.58 -7.52
CA GLN A 52 -1.44 20.42 -8.49
C GLN A 52 -2.45 19.38 -8.00
N GLN A 53 -3.72 19.58 -8.37
CA GLN A 53 -4.83 18.68 -8.09
C GLN A 53 -5.77 18.64 -9.30
N THR A 54 -6.34 17.48 -9.61
CA THR A 54 -7.37 17.32 -10.64
C THR A 54 -8.69 17.94 -10.19
N VAL A 55 -9.35 18.74 -11.05
CA VAL A 55 -10.65 19.37 -10.79
C VAL A 55 -11.58 19.16 -11.99
N PRO A 56 -12.78 18.60 -11.81
CA PRO A 56 -13.75 18.42 -12.89
C PRO A 56 -14.60 19.69 -13.11
N ALA A 57 -14.86 20.05 -14.37
CA ALA A 57 -15.90 21.00 -14.77
C ALA A 57 -17.03 20.25 -15.47
N LEU A 58 -18.23 20.29 -14.88
CA LEU A 58 -19.37 19.49 -15.32
C LEU A 58 -20.33 20.32 -16.19
N PRO A 59 -20.90 19.76 -17.27
CA PRO A 59 -21.78 20.48 -18.18
C PRO A 59 -23.03 21.01 -17.46
N GLY A 60 -23.34 22.29 -17.66
CA GLY A 60 -24.50 22.96 -17.06
C GLY A 60 -24.40 23.17 -15.53
N ARG A 61 -23.22 22.98 -14.93
CA ARG A 61 -23.00 23.09 -13.49
C ARG A 61 -21.80 24.00 -13.20
N ARG A 62 -21.81 24.60 -12.02
CA ARG A 62 -20.67 25.33 -11.45
C ARG A 62 -19.93 24.41 -10.49
N THR A 63 -18.63 24.22 -10.68
CA THR A 63 -17.78 23.51 -9.72
C THR A 63 -17.20 24.51 -8.74
N PHE A 64 -17.47 24.30 -7.45
CA PHE A 64 -16.89 25.05 -6.35
C PHE A 64 -15.70 24.28 -5.79
N VAL A 65 -14.54 24.92 -5.71
CA VAL A 65 -13.34 24.40 -5.06
C VAL A 65 -13.04 25.28 -3.86
N LEU A 66 -13.39 24.79 -2.68
CA LEU A 66 -13.22 25.48 -1.41
C LEU A 66 -11.89 25.04 -0.81
N CYS A 67 -10.89 25.92 -0.85
CA CYS A 67 -9.56 25.68 -0.29
C CYS A 67 -9.40 26.45 1.01
N GLU A 68 -8.92 25.80 2.07
CA GLU A 68 -8.64 26.45 3.34
C GLU A 68 -7.19 26.95 3.36
N GLY A 69 -7.01 28.24 3.67
CA GLY A 69 -5.71 28.82 3.93
C GLY A 69 -5.24 28.46 5.34
N SER A 70 -3.98 28.10 5.48
CA SER A 70 -3.38 27.73 6.76
C SER A 70 -1.92 28.13 6.82
N THR A 71 -1.38 28.19 8.05
CA THR A 71 0.05 28.37 8.29
C THR A 71 0.66 27.11 8.87
N ALA A 72 1.78 26.65 8.32
CA ALA A 72 2.53 25.51 8.83
C ALA A 72 3.97 25.91 9.16
N LYS A 73 4.53 25.28 10.20
CA LYS A 73 5.96 25.29 10.47
C LYS A 73 6.61 24.21 9.62
N VAL A 74 7.49 24.60 8.70
CA VAL A 74 8.16 23.70 7.76
C VAL A 74 9.65 23.73 8.05
N LEU A 75 10.27 22.55 8.14
CA LEU A 75 11.72 22.43 8.19
C LEU A 75 12.29 22.56 6.77
N VAL A 76 13.15 23.54 6.56
CA VAL A 76 13.83 23.78 5.29
C VAL A 76 15.32 23.62 5.52
N ALA A 77 16.03 22.99 4.57
CA ALA A 77 17.49 22.90 4.63
C ALA A 77 18.11 24.31 4.57
N ALA A 78 18.97 24.63 5.54
CA ALA A 78 19.66 25.90 5.67
C ALA A 78 21.14 25.64 6.01
N GLY A 79 22.01 25.75 5.02
CA GLY A 79 23.43 25.38 5.16
C GLY A 79 23.60 23.89 5.47
N GLN A 80 24.26 23.58 6.59
CA GLN A 80 24.47 22.20 7.09
C GLN A 80 23.36 21.72 8.04
N GLY A 81 22.32 22.54 8.28
CA GLY A 81 21.25 22.24 9.23
C GLY A 81 19.85 22.41 8.65
N PHE A 82 18.86 22.40 9.53
CA PHE A 82 17.46 22.67 9.21
C PHE A 82 16.97 23.90 9.98
N GLU A 83 16.29 24.81 9.30
CA GLU A 83 15.63 25.96 9.90
C GLU A 83 14.11 25.76 9.89
N GLN A 84 13.44 26.15 10.97
CA GLN A 84 11.98 26.19 11.01
C GLN A 84 11.47 27.49 10.39
N LEU A 85 10.73 27.38 9.30
CA LEU A 85 10.13 28.53 8.63
C LEU A 85 8.60 28.43 8.70
N ILE A 86 7.94 29.52 9.10
CA ILE A 86 6.48 29.62 9.09
C ILE A 86 6.04 30.02 7.69
N ARG A 87 5.26 29.15 7.02
CA ARG A 87 4.73 29.41 5.68
C ARG A 87 3.22 29.43 5.71
N ALA A 88 2.64 30.43 5.07
CA ALA A 88 1.21 30.46 4.74
C ALA A 88 1.00 29.81 3.37
N GLY A 89 -0.08 29.05 3.23
CA GLY A 89 -0.48 28.44 1.96
C GLY A 89 -1.81 27.71 2.09
N ILE A 90 -2.15 26.89 1.10
CA ILE A 90 -3.37 26.09 1.13
C ILE A 90 -3.09 24.75 1.84
N ASP A 91 -4.01 24.33 2.71
CA ASP A 91 -4.07 22.95 3.19
C ASP A 91 -4.88 22.09 2.21
N PRO A 92 -4.22 21.25 1.40
CA PRO A 92 -4.94 20.38 0.48
C PRO A 92 -5.90 19.43 1.20
N ALA A 93 -5.58 18.95 2.41
CA ALA A 93 -6.41 17.99 3.14
C ALA A 93 -7.78 18.57 3.56
N ARG A 94 -7.88 19.90 3.66
CA ARG A 94 -9.14 20.61 4.00
C ARG A 94 -9.91 21.11 2.78
N THR A 95 -9.41 20.83 1.57
CA THR A 95 -10.10 21.23 0.34
C THR A 95 -11.42 20.48 0.19
N VAL A 96 -12.44 21.14 -0.37
CA VAL A 96 -13.74 20.52 -0.68
C VAL A 96 -14.13 20.90 -2.10
N ILE A 97 -14.48 19.90 -2.92
CA ILE A 97 -14.92 20.11 -4.29
C ILE A 97 -16.37 19.63 -4.41
N VAL A 98 -17.27 20.53 -4.80
CA VAL A 98 -18.70 20.23 -5.03
C VAL A 98 -19.15 20.82 -6.36
N SER A 99 -20.25 20.31 -6.91
CA SER A 99 -20.86 20.89 -8.10
C SER A 99 -22.32 21.24 -7.85
N VAL A 100 -22.73 22.40 -8.33
CA VAL A 100 -24.08 22.95 -8.11
C VAL A 100 -24.66 23.41 -9.43
N ARG A 101 -25.98 23.34 -9.56
CA ARG A 101 -26.69 23.95 -10.68
C ARG A 101 -26.77 25.47 -10.47
N GLY A 102 -26.99 26.21 -11.56
CA GLY A 102 -27.09 27.68 -11.50
C GLY A 102 -28.29 28.20 -10.71
N ASP A 103 -29.29 27.35 -10.43
CA ASP A 103 -30.56 27.64 -9.77
C ASP A 103 -30.63 27.16 -8.30
N GLU A 104 -29.52 26.73 -7.71
CA GLU A 104 -29.51 26.24 -6.33
C GLU A 104 -29.44 27.37 -5.29
N THR A 105 -30.15 27.19 -4.17
CA THR A 105 -30.13 28.12 -3.03
C THR A 105 -28.87 27.94 -2.18
N ASP A 106 -28.43 29.00 -1.50
CA ASP A 106 -27.24 28.97 -0.64
C ASP A 106 -27.28 27.86 0.43
N ASP A 107 -28.45 27.60 1.02
CA ASP A 107 -28.61 26.52 2.00
C ASP A 107 -28.35 25.13 1.41
N ARG A 108 -28.78 24.90 0.16
CA ARG A 108 -28.49 23.64 -0.54
C ARG A 108 -27.00 23.52 -0.86
N ILE A 109 -26.35 24.61 -1.22
CA ILE A 109 -24.90 24.64 -1.47
C ILE A 109 -24.16 24.31 -0.15
N ARG A 110 -24.51 24.97 0.95
CA ARG A 110 -23.93 24.71 2.29
C ARG A 110 -24.11 23.26 2.71
N GLU A 111 -25.30 22.70 2.52
CA GLU A 111 -25.57 21.31 2.87
C GLU A 111 -24.74 20.33 2.02
N ARG A 112 -24.57 20.58 0.71
CA ARG A 112 -23.69 19.75 -0.14
C ARG A 112 -22.24 19.80 0.32
N VAL A 113 -21.74 20.97 0.68
CA VAL A 113 -20.38 21.13 1.21
C VAL A 113 -20.22 20.33 2.49
N ARG A 114 -21.21 20.38 3.40
CA ARG A 114 -21.22 19.60 4.64
C ARG A 114 -21.20 18.10 4.35
N LEU A 115 -22.08 17.61 3.50
CA LEU A 115 -22.15 16.18 3.13
C LEU A 115 -20.89 15.71 2.41
N ALA A 116 -20.32 16.54 1.53
CA ALA A 116 -19.06 16.25 0.86
C ALA A 116 -17.92 16.10 1.88
N ARG A 117 -17.80 17.01 2.86
CA ARG A 117 -16.80 16.89 3.95
C ARG A 117 -16.94 15.58 4.72
N VAL A 118 -18.16 15.19 5.06
CA VAL A 118 -18.44 13.93 5.76
C VAL A 118 -17.97 12.73 4.94
N LEU A 119 -18.35 12.63 3.67
CA LEU A 119 -17.96 11.50 2.82
C LEU A 119 -16.45 11.48 2.53
N LEU A 120 -15.85 12.66 2.32
CA LEU A 120 -14.40 12.80 2.12
C LEU A 120 -13.63 12.35 3.37
N HIS A 121 -14.13 12.66 4.57
CA HIS A 121 -13.59 12.16 5.83
C HIS A 121 -13.72 10.63 5.94
N ASP A 122 -14.87 10.06 5.57
CA ASP A 122 -15.06 8.60 5.55
C ASP A 122 -14.07 7.91 4.60
N ILE A 123 -13.83 8.47 3.40
CA ILE A 123 -12.84 7.95 2.44
C ILE A 123 -11.43 7.99 3.02
N ALA A 124 -11.04 9.09 3.66
CA ALA A 124 -9.69 9.25 4.23
C ALA A 124 -9.42 8.30 5.41
N THR A 125 -10.44 8.04 6.23
CA THR A 125 -10.29 7.29 7.49
C THR A 125 -10.75 5.83 7.41
N GLY A 126 -11.41 5.44 6.32
CA GLY A 126 -12.13 4.15 6.25
C GLY A 126 -13.40 4.10 7.10
N GLY A 127 -13.87 5.25 7.58
CA GLY A 127 -15.11 5.40 8.34
C GLY A 127 -16.37 5.16 7.50
N SER A 128 -17.53 5.20 8.16
CA SER A 128 -18.82 5.29 7.47
C SER A 128 -19.77 6.16 8.26
N SER A 129 -20.28 7.17 7.55
CA SER A 129 -21.34 8.07 7.97
C SER A 129 -22.57 7.91 7.06
N LEU A 130 -22.62 6.87 6.22
CA LEU A 130 -23.76 6.58 5.36
C LEU A 130 -24.92 6.09 6.23
N ASP A 131 -25.96 6.89 6.39
CA ASP A 131 -27.23 6.50 6.99
C ASP A 131 -28.35 6.46 5.94
N ASN A 132 -29.56 6.06 6.33
CA ASN A 132 -30.69 5.97 5.40
C ASN A 132 -31.07 7.35 4.78
N SER A 133 -30.81 8.45 5.49
CA SER A 133 -31.08 9.81 5.01
C SER A 133 -30.12 10.18 3.88
N LEU A 134 -28.81 10.02 4.12
CA LEU A 134 -27.77 10.27 3.12
C LEU A 134 -27.91 9.33 1.92
N LEU A 135 -28.29 8.08 2.14
CA LEU A 135 -28.59 7.15 1.05
C LEU A 135 -29.76 7.61 0.17
N ALA A 136 -30.84 8.11 0.78
CA ALA A 136 -31.96 8.68 0.01
C ALA A 136 -31.52 9.91 -0.82
N ILE A 137 -30.60 10.73 -0.29
CA ILE A 137 -29.98 11.83 -1.03
C ILE A 137 -29.16 11.30 -2.21
N LEU A 138 -28.28 10.30 -1.99
CA LEU A 138 -27.41 9.76 -3.06
C LEU A 138 -28.18 9.00 -4.15
N ASP A 139 -29.30 8.37 -3.79
CA ASP A 139 -30.18 7.69 -4.73
C ASP A 139 -30.94 8.66 -5.65
N ASN A 140 -31.12 9.91 -5.23
CA ASN A 140 -31.77 10.91 -6.07
C ASN A 140 -30.87 11.27 -7.27
N PRO A 141 -31.34 11.06 -8.52
CA PRO A 141 -30.53 11.31 -9.72
C PRO A 141 -30.18 12.80 -9.93
N THR A 142 -30.89 13.71 -9.27
CA THR A 142 -30.63 15.16 -9.34
C THR A 142 -29.55 15.64 -8.37
N THR A 143 -29.12 14.79 -7.44
CA THR A 143 -28.06 15.07 -6.46
C THR A 143 -26.74 15.38 -7.16
N ASP A 144 -25.90 16.17 -6.49
CA ASP A 144 -24.54 16.47 -6.93
C ASP A 144 -23.84 15.19 -7.41
N PRO A 145 -23.46 15.13 -8.69
CA PRO A 145 -22.73 13.99 -9.23
C PRO A 145 -21.39 13.74 -8.52
N LEU A 146 -20.73 14.79 -8.00
CA LEU A 146 -19.52 14.62 -7.18
C LEU A 146 -19.85 14.01 -5.82
N LEU A 147 -20.98 14.37 -5.21
CA LEU A 147 -21.41 13.73 -3.96
C LEU A 147 -21.76 12.26 -4.17
N ARG A 148 -22.41 11.93 -5.29
CA ARG A 148 -22.67 10.53 -5.71
C ARG A 148 -21.36 9.75 -5.95
N LEU A 149 -20.37 10.40 -6.56
CA LEU A 149 -19.01 9.85 -6.72
C LEU A 149 -18.37 9.53 -5.35
N TYR A 150 -18.43 10.47 -4.40
CA TYR A 150 -17.89 10.27 -3.04
C TYR A 150 -18.60 9.13 -2.32
N GLY A 151 -19.94 9.08 -2.38
CA GLY A 151 -20.72 7.99 -1.80
C GLY A 151 -20.33 6.63 -2.39
N ALA A 152 -20.15 6.54 -3.71
CA ALA A 152 -19.69 5.33 -4.37
C ALA A 152 -18.27 4.94 -3.93
N ALA A 153 -17.35 5.91 -3.79
CA ALA A 153 -16.01 5.65 -3.28
C ALA A 153 -16.02 5.16 -1.83
N THR A 154 -16.83 5.74 -0.95
CA THR A 154 -17.03 5.25 0.42
C THR A 154 -17.52 3.81 0.44
N VAL A 155 -18.53 3.47 -0.37
CA VAL A 155 -19.02 2.08 -0.50
C VAL A 155 -17.90 1.14 -0.93
N VAL A 156 -17.14 1.47 -1.98
CA VAL A 156 -16.05 0.63 -2.48
C VAL A 156 -14.96 0.44 -1.42
N ALA A 157 -14.56 1.50 -0.72
CA ALA A 157 -13.57 1.42 0.35
C ALA A 157 -14.03 0.48 1.47
N ARG A 158 -15.28 0.60 1.92
CA ARG A 158 -15.87 -0.25 2.98
C ARG A 158 -15.98 -1.70 2.57
N LEU A 159 -16.46 -1.97 1.36
CA LEU A 159 -16.55 -3.34 0.83
C LEU A 159 -15.17 -4.00 0.68
N THR A 160 -14.14 -3.23 0.32
CA THR A 160 -12.75 -3.73 0.22
C THR A 160 -12.24 -4.16 1.59
N SER A 161 -12.54 -3.36 2.62
CA SER A 161 -12.17 -3.65 4.02
C SER A 161 -13.08 -4.67 4.72
N ARG A 162 -14.03 -5.31 3.99
CA ARG A 162 -15.03 -6.25 4.54
C ARG A 162 -15.87 -5.64 5.66
N GLN A 163 -16.27 -4.38 5.50
CA GLN A 163 -17.11 -3.65 6.44
C GLN A 163 -18.41 -3.21 5.77
N SER A 164 -19.52 -3.12 6.52
CA SER A 164 -20.76 -2.61 5.93
C SER A 164 -20.58 -1.14 5.52
N PRO A 165 -21.03 -0.75 4.33
CA PRO A 165 -21.14 0.66 3.97
C PRO A 165 -22.11 1.44 4.84
N LEU A 166 -23.20 0.86 5.37
CA LEU A 166 -24.18 1.59 6.19
C LEU A 166 -23.71 1.70 7.65
N ALA A 167 -23.83 2.89 8.23
CA ALA A 167 -23.53 3.14 9.64
C ALA A 167 -24.47 2.33 10.54
N GLY A 168 -23.89 1.58 11.48
CA GLY A 168 -24.64 0.72 12.40
C GLY A 168 -25.04 -0.66 11.85
N GLU A 169 -24.88 -0.91 10.54
CA GLU A 169 -25.10 -2.24 9.98
C GLU A 169 -23.88 -3.13 10.17
N THR A 170 -24.09 -4.37 10.61
CA THR A 170 -23.00 -5.33 10.78
C THR A 170 -22.68 -6.04 9.47
N TRP A 171 -21.40 -6.34 9.22
CA TRP A 171 -21.01 -7.15 8.08
C TRP A 171 -21.64 -8.55 8.19
N PRO A 172 -22.43 -9.01 7.20
CA PRO A 172 -23.19 -10.24 7.36
C PRO A 172 -22.27 -11.46 7.38
N LYS A 173 -22.56 -12.43 8.27
CA LYS A 173 -21.81 -13.70 8.35
C LYS A 173 -22.18 -14.69 7.24
N ARG A 174 -23.39 -14.58 6.68
CA ARG A 174 -23.92 -15.42 5.59
C ARG A 174 -24.47 -14.52 4.49
N GLY A 175 -24.47 -14.99 3.24
CA GLY A 175 -24.99 -14.18 2.12
C GLY A 175 -24.13 -12.98 1.74
N ILE A 176 -22.83 -12.99 2.07
CA ILE A 176 -21.87 -11.91 1.76
C ILE A 176 -21.90 -11.54 0.28
N GLY A 177 -22.04 -12.53 -0.62
CA GLY A 177 -22.12 -12.30 -2.05
C GLY A 177 -23.32 -11.43 -2.45
N ALA A 178 -24.52 -11.76 -1.97
CA ALA A 178 -25.73 -11.01 -2.27
C ALA A 178 -25.69 -9.60 -1.66
N PHE A 179 -25.24 -9.49 -0.40
CA PHE A 179 -25.05 -8.21 0.28
C PHE A 179 -24.08 -7.29 -0.48
N ARG A 180 -22.90 -7.83 -0.84
CA ARG A 180 -21.90 -7.09 -1.62
C ARG A 180 -22.46 -6.68 -2.98
N GLN A 181 -23.16 -7.59 -3.67
CA GLN A 181 -23.75 -7.33 -4.98
C GLN A 181 -24.77 -6.19 -4.94
N GLN A 182 -25.64 -6.16 -3.93
CA GLN A 182 -26.62 -5.09 -3.74
C GLN A 182 -25.94 -3.72 -3.63
N TRP A 183 -24.87 -3.61 -2.83
CA TRP A 183 -24.12 -2.37 -2.68
C TRP A 183 -23.36 -1.98 -3.94
N VAL A 184 -22.79 -2.96 -4.65
CA VAL A 184 -22.12 -2.74 -5.94
C VAL A 184 -23.11 -2.19 -6.96
N GLU A 185 -24.30 -2.77 -7.08
CA GLU A 185 -25.33 -2.32 -8.01
C GLU A 185 -25.82 -0.90 -7.68
N ARG A 186 -26.02 -0.59 -6.40
CA ARG A 186 -26.41 0.75 -5.95
C ARG A 186 -25.32 1.78 -6.27
N ALA A 187 -24.06 1.49 -5.96
CA ALA A 187 -22.93 2.36 -6.28
C ALA A 187 -22.77 2.56 -7.80
N ILE A 188 -22.95 1.51 -8.60
CA ILE A 188 -22.97 1.63 -10.08
C ILE A 188 -24.10 2.56 -10.52
N ALA A 189 -25.28 2.47 -9.91
CA ALA A 189 -26.40 3.37 -10.21
C ALA A 189 -26.11 4.82 -9.85
N TRP A 190 -25.37 5.08 -8.76
CA TRP A 190 -24.89 6.42 -8.39
C TRP A 190 -23.94 7.01 -9.42
N LEU A 191 -23.07 6.18 -10.00
CA LEU A 191 -22.17 6.59 -11.06
C LEU A 191 -22.85 6.72 -12.42
N ARG A 192 -24.10 6.24 -12.62
CA ARG A 192 -24.86 6.50 -13.84
C ARG A 192 -25.27 7.97 -13.86
N VAL A 193 -24.36 8.76 -14.40
CA VAL A 193 -24.61 10.12 -14.83
C VAL A 193 -25.11 10.08 -16.28
N ASP A 194 -25.88 11.08 -16.70
CA ASP A 194 -26.21 11.32 -18.10
C ASP A 194 -24.99 11.08 -19.01
N LYS A 195 -25.21 10.40 -20.14
CA LYS A 195 -24.14 9.98 -21.07
C LYS A 195 -23.21 11.10 -21.52
N ALA A 196 -23.70 12.35 -21.47
CA ALA A 196 -22.94 13.55 -21.82
C ALA A 196 -21.92 13.98 -20.75
N MET A 197 -21.97 13.39 -19.55
CA MET A 197 -21.23 13.88 -18.40
C MET A 197 -20.38 12.78 -17.80
N THR A 198 -19.09 12.84 -18.12
CA THR A 198 -18.05 12.02 -17.48
C THR A 198 -17.43 12.81 -16.35
N ILE A 199 -17.44 12.27 -15.13
CA ILE A 199 -16.84 12.97 -13.98
C ILE A 199 -15.30 12.96 -14.07
N GLY A 200 -14.73 11.99 -14.79
CA GLY A 200 -13.31 11.95 -15.14
C GLY A 200 -12.63 10.62 -14.75
N PRO A 201 -11.34 10.65 -14.39
CA PRO A 201 -10.58 9.45 -14.05
C PRO A 201 -11.14 8.71 -12.82
N ASP A 202 -11.66 9.42 -11.82
CA ASP A 202 -12.18 8.80 -10.60
C ASP A 202 -13.36 7.87 -10.87
N GLU A 203 -14.33 8.32 -11.67
CA GLU A 203 -15.48 7.50 -12.07
C GLU A 203 -15.02 6.26 -12.85
N THR A 204 -14.04 6.43 -13.73
CA THR A 204 -13.50 5.34 -14.55
C THR A 204 -12.91 4.25 -13.66
N VAL A 205 -12.04 4.62 -12.72
CA VAL A 205 -11.39 3.67 -11.80
C VAL A 205 -12.41 3.05 -10.83
N LEU A 206 -13.37 3.82 -10.32
CA LEU A 206 -14.45 3.30 -9.48
C LEU A 206 -15.26 2.23 -10.21
N ARG A 207 -15.58 2.43 -11.49
CA ARG A 207 -16.29 1.45 -12.31
C ARG A 207 -15.46 0.18 -12.51
N TRP A 208 -14.14 0.30 -12.69
CA TRP A 208 -13.24 -0.86 -12.74
C TRP A 208 -13.38 -1.68 -11.46
N ARG A 209 -13.20 -1.02 -10.32
CA ARG A 209 -13.22 -1.66 -9.01
C ARG A 209 -14.58 -2.29 -8.71
N LEU A 210 -15.68 -1.59 -8.98
CA LEU A 210 -17.03 -2.13 -8.84
C LEU A 210 -17.28 -3.34 -9.76
N GLY A 211 -16.74 -3.32 -10.98
CA GLY A 211 -16.81 -4.46 -11.91
C GLY A 211 -16.10 -5.71 -11.37
N GLU A 212 -14.90 -5.54 -10.80
CA GLU A 212 -14.16 -6.61 -10.10
C GLU A 212 -14.96 -7.17 -8.93
N MET A 213 -15.67 -6.32 -8.18
CA MET A 213 -16.47 -6.73 -7.04
C MET A 213 -17.74 -7.49 -7.41
N GLY A 214 -18.38 -7.11 -8.51
CA GLY A 214 -19.72 -7.59 -8.90
C GLY A 214 -19.76 -8.88 -9.71
N ASN A 215 -18.73 -9.75 -9.60
CA ASN A 215 -18.56 -10.99 -10.39
C ASN A 215 -18.71 -10.83 -11.91
N SER A 216 -18.69 -9.59 -12.41
CA SER A 216 -18.79 -9.29 -13.83
C SER A 216 -17.42 -9.54 -14.45
N ARG A 217 -17.13 -10.81 -14.74
CA ARG A 217 -15.89 -11.28 -15.38
C ARG A 217 -15.58 -10.68 -16.75
N ARG A 218 -16.32 -9.66 -17.21
CA ARG A 218 -15.83 -8.78 -18.27
C ARG A 218 -14.62 -8.04 -17.70
N ARG A 219 -13.45 -8.69 -17.85
CA ARG A 219 -12.12 -8.13 -17.62
C ARG A 219 -12.08 -6.72 -18.21
N LEU A 220 -11.22 -5.88 -17.66
CA LEU A 220 -10.99 -4.48 -18.05
C LEU A 220 -10.72 -4.27 -19.57
N GLN A 221 -10.64 -5.33 -20.37
CA GLN A 221 -10.58 -5.32 -21.84
C GLN A 221 -11.64 -4.41 -22.45
N GLY A 222 -11.18 -3.30 -23.04
CA GLY A 222 -12.02 -2.29 -23.69
C GLY A 222 -12.42 -1.12 -22.79
N GLN A 223 -11.98 -1.09 -21.53
CA GLN A 223 -12.21 0.05 -20.65
C GLN A 223 -11.29 1.23 -21.00
N ARG A 224 -11.77 2.45 -20.70
CA ARG A 224 -11.07 3.70 -21.00
C ARG A 224 -9.83 3.81 -20.14
N ARG A 225 -8.65 4.01 -20.74
CA ARG A 225 -7.41 4.29 -20.00
C ARG A 225 -7.50 5.60 -19.22
N ILE A 226 -6.78 5.69 -18.11
CA ILE A 226 -6.63 6.96 -17.38
C ILE A 226 -5.43 7.74 -17.92
N ALA A 227 -5.72 8.87 -18.55
CA ALA A 227 -4.72 9.83 -19.04
C ALA A 227 -4.37 10.89 -17.99
N ARG A 228 -5.16 10.98 -16.91
CA ARG A 228 -5.01 11.96 -15.83
C ARG A 228 -5.08 11.27 -14.47
N PRO A 229 -4.36 11.76 -13.46
CA PRO A 229 -4.52 11.25 -12.12
C PRO A 229 -5.94 11.47 -11.59
N PRO A 230 -6.51 10.49 -10.88
CA PRO A 230 -7.71 10.69 -10.06
C PRO A 230 -7.56 11.87 -9.11
N MET A 231 -8.66 12.50 -8.78
CA MET A 231 -8.74 13.56 -7.79
C MET A 231 -8.61 12.99 -6.36
N LEU A 232 -9.16 11.80 -6.10
CA LEU A 232 -9.11 11.14 -4.80
C LEU A 232 -7.89 10.22 -4.69
N ALA A 233 -7.14 10.34 -3.59
CA ALA A 233 -5.94 9.54 -3.36
C ALA A 233 -6.27 8.04 -3.20
N GLN A 234 -7.37 7.71 -2.52
CA GLN A 234 -7.84 6.32 -2.43
C GLN A 234 -8.18 5.73 -3.80
N VAL A 235 -8.74 6.53 -4.72
CA VAL A 235 -9.04 6.07 -6.09
C VAL A 235 -7.75 5.89 -6.90
N TRP A 236 -6.75 6.74 -6.69
CA TRP A 236 -5.41 6.52 -7.28
C TRP A 236 -4.77 5.21 -6.81
N ARG A 237 -4.91 4.84 -5.54
CA ARG A 237 -4.43 3.53 -5.05
C ARG A 237 -5.07 2.38 -5.81
N TRP A 238 -6.39 2.40 -6.00
CA TRP A 238 -7.08 1.37 -6.81
C TRP A 238 -6.64 1.36 -8.27
N ALA A 239 -6.35 2.52 -8.86
CA ALA A 239 -5.80 2.59 -10.21
C ALA A 239 -4.41 1.92 -10.27
N VAL A 240 -3.56 2.18 -9.28
CA VAL A 240 -2.24 1.56 -9.14
C VAL A 240 -2.36 0.04 -8.98
N GLU A 241 -3.27 -0.45 -8.13
CA GLU A 241 -3.59 -1.88 -7.99
C GLU A 241 -3.97 -2.50 -9.35
N ALA A 242 -4.95 -1.92 -10.05
CA ALA A 242 -5.41 -2.40 -11.34
C ALA A 242 -4.29 -2.42 -12.41
N SER A 243 -3.34 -1.49 -12.31
CA SER A 243 -2.21 -1.43 -13.24
C SER A 243 -1.25 -2.62 -13.12
N ILE A 244 -1.23 -3.34 -11.99
CA ILE A 244 -0.40 -4.54 -11.83
C ILE A 244 -0.85 -5.65 -12.79
N ASP A 245 -2.17 -5.83 -12.91
CA ASP A 245 -2.76 -6.81 -13.82
C ASP A 245 -2.76 -6.32 -15.27
N GLU A 246 -3.03 -5.03 -15.48
CA GLU A 246 -3.06 -4.43 -16.82
C GLU A 246 -2.25 -3.11 -16.86
N PRO A 247 -0.92 -3.16 -17.08
CA PRO A 247 -0.05 -1.98 -17.04
C PRO A 247 -0.43 -0.84 -18.01
N ALA A 248 -1.20 -1.15 -19.04
CA ALA A 248 -1.65 -0.20 -20.06
C ALA A 248 -2.86 0.65 -19.63
N VAL A 249 -3.51 0.35 -18.49
CA VAL A 249 -4.67 1.11 -18.02
C VAL A 249 -4.31 2.52 -17.55
N ILE A 250 -3.06 2.76 -17.18
CA ILE A 250 -2.53 4.07 -16.79
C ILE A 250 -1.56 4.59 -17.87
N GLU A 251 -1.95 5.67 -18.54
CA GLU A 251 -1.09 6.29 -19.55
C GLU A 251 0.08 7.04 -18.93
N GLN A 252 1.19 7.14 -19.64
CA GLN A 252 2.40 7.84 -19.17
C GLN A 252 2.36 9.33 -19.55
N THR A 253 1.30 10.04 -19.17
CA THR A 253 1.21 11.49 -19.39
C THR A 253 2.08 12.26 -18.38
N ALA A 254 2.38 13.53 -18.67
CA ALA A 254 3.20 14.37 -17.79
C ALA A 254 2.63 14.46 -16.35
N ALA A 255 1.30 14.57 -16.22
CA ALA A 255 0.63 14.62 -14.92
C ALA A 255 0.74 13.29 -14.15
N ILE A 256 0.57 12.15 -14.83
CA ILE A 256 0.74 10.82 -14.21
C ILE A 256 2.18 10.62 -13.73
N ILE A 257 3.16 11.02 -14.56
CA ILE A 257 4.57 10.96 -14.20
C ILE A 257 4.85 11.85 -12.98
N ALA A 258 4.27 13.05 -12.93
CA ALA A 258 4.42 13.98 -11.81
C ALA A 258 3.86 13.40 -10.51
N VAL A 259 2.65 12.83 -10.54
CA VAL A 259 2.06 12.11 -9.39
C VAL A 259 2.94 10.97 -8.93
N THR A 260 3.37 10.12 -9.86
CA THR A 260 4.21 8.95 -9.57
C THR A 260 5.51 9.33 -8.86
N ARG A 261 6.06 10.52 -9.15
CA ARG A 261 7.32 11.01 -8.56
C ARG A 261 7.14 11.82 -7.29
N SER A 262 5.96 12.40 -7.06
CA SER A 262 5.81 13.47 -6.07
C SER A 262 4.43 13.52 -5.41
N ALA A 263 3.70 12.42 -5.39
CA ALA A 263 2.47 12.30 -4.64
C ALA A 263 2.72 12.68 -3.18
N VAL A 264 1.92 13.61 -2.68
CA VAL A 264 1.95 14.05 -1.28
C VAL A 264 0.75 13.46 -0.58
N GLY A 265 0.96 12.90 0.62
CA GLY A 265 -0.08 12.27 1.45
C GLY A 265 -1.08 13.29 2.02
N ALA A 266 -1.88 13.91 1.15
CA ALA A 266 -2.89 14.91 1.47
C ALA A 266 -4.31 14.31 1.44
N GLU A 267 -4.49 13.16 2.10
CA GLU A 267 -5.77 12.45 2.13
C GLU A 267 -6.93 13.37 2.56
N PRO A 268 -8.11 13.26 1.91
CA PRO A 268 -8.50 12.27 0.90
C PRO A 268 -8.06 12.61 -0.53
N TRP A 269 -7.37 13.73 -0.73
CA TRP A 269 -7.05 14.26 -2.05
C TRP A 269 -5.71 13.77 -2.56
N LEU A 270 -5.66 13.51 -3.87
CA LEU A 270 -4.39 13.31 -4.56
C LEU A 270 -3.83 14.67 -4.96
N CYS A 271 -2.69 15.04 -4.38
CA CYS A 271 -1.92 16.22 -4.72
C CYS A 271 -0.48 15.84 -5.09
N TRP A 272 0.12 16.59 -6.02
CA TRP A 272 1.50 16.34 -6.45
C TRP A 272 2.23 17.64 -6.79
N LYS A 273 3.56 17.61 -6.75
CA LYS A 273 4.39 18.78 -7.06
C LYS A 273 4.34 19.07 -8.55
N ALA A 274 3.96 20.29 -8.93
CA ALA A 274 3.88 20.70 -10.34
C ALA A 274 5.23 20.57 -11.07
N ALA A 275 6.34 20.79 -10.37
CA ALA A 275 7.69 20.71 -10.92
C ALA A 275 8.09 19.29 -11.34
N ALA A 276 7.47 18.24 -10.79
CA ALA A 276 7.84 16.85 -11.08
C ALA A 276 7.51 16.43 -12.52
N ALA A 277 6.64 17.17 -13.22
CA ALA A 277 6.31 16.98 -14.62
C ALA A 277 7.47 17.36 -15.57
N LYS A 278 8.37 18.28 -15.15
CA LYS A 278 9.41 18.86 -16.04
C LYS A 278 10.59 17.94 -16.30
N ALA A 279 10.79 16.89 -15.49
CA ALA A 279 11.86 15.94 -15.74
C ALA A 279 11.49 15.05 -16.94
N ALA A 280 12.30 15.15 -18.00
CA ALA A 280 12.06 14.54 -19.30
C ALA A 280 11.55 13.09 -19.16
N PRO A 281 10.47 12.71 -19.89
CA PRO A 281 10.07 11.32 -19.94
C PRO A 281 11.23 10.51 -20.51
N SER A 282 11.71 9.52 -19.73
CA SER A 282 12.71 8.58 -20.25
C SER A 282 12.10 7.89 -21.46
N ALA A 283 12.72 8.05 -22.62
CA ALA A 283 12.27 7.55 -23.93
C ALA A 283 12.42 6.03 -24.07
N LEU A 284 11.98 5.26 -23.06
CA LEU A 284 11.93 3.82 -23.16
C LEU A 284 10.66 3.41 -23.92
N PRO A 285 10.75 2.44 -24.85
CA PRO A 285 9.60 1.96 -25.59
C PRO A 285 8.56 1.39 -24.62
N PRO A 286 7.25 1.52 -24.91
CA PRO A 286 6.18 0.95 -24.10
C PRO A 286 6.36 -0.56 -24.10
N ALA A 287 7.04 -1.08 -23.08
CA ALA A 287 7.26 -2.49 -22.96
C ALA A 287 5.89 -3.13 -22.75
N ARG A 288 5.39 -3.84 -23.77
CA ARG A 288 4.30 -4.83 -23.64
C ARG A 288 4.82 -5.98 -22.77
N ARG A 289 5.08 -5.68 -21.50
CA ARG A 289 5.55 -6.65 -20.52
C ARG A 289 4.33 -7.21 -19.81
N SER A 290 4.24 -8.53 -19.78
CA SER A 290 3.19 -9.24 -19.06
C SER A 290 3.36 -9.04 -17.55
N SER A 291 2.26 -9.14 -16.79
CA SER A 291 2.28 -9.14 -15.33
C SER A 291 3.30 -10.14 -14.76
N ALA A 292 3.48 -11.31 -15.40
CA ALA A 292 4.48 -12.31 -15.05
C ALA A 292 5.92 -11.75 -14.95
N SER A 293 6.29 -10.77 -15.77
CA SER A 293 7.61 -10.13 -15.70
C SER A 293 7.79 -9.25 -14.45
N ILE A 294 6.70 -8.69 -13.92
CA ILE A 294 6.70 -7.90 -12.68
C ILE A 294 6.95 -8.82 -11.50
N TYR A 295 6.24 -9.95 -11.44
CA TYR A 295 6.44 -10.96 -10.39
C TYR A 295 7.87 -11.50 -10.36
N LYS A 296 8.44 -11.80 -11.53
CA LYS A 296 9.83 -12.25 -11.63
C LYS A 296 10.82 -11.22 -11.07
N LEU A 297 10.66 -9.95 -11.46
CA LEU A 297 11.55 -8.88 -11.01
C LEU A 297 11.42 -8.55 -9.52
N VAL A 298 10.20 -8.63 -8.96
CA VAL A 298 10.00 -8.50 -7.51
C VAL A 298 10.69 -9.65 -6.78
N ALA A 299 10.53 -10.89 -7.25
CA ALA A 299 11.19 -12.05 -6.67
C ALA A 299 12.73 -11.90 -6.72
N GLU A 300 13.28 -11.52 -7.87
CA GLU A 300 14.73 -11.25 -8.03
C GLU A 300 15.21 -10.13 -7.08
N ALA A 301 14.47 -9.01 -6.99
CA ALA A 301 14.83 -7.92 -6.10
C ALA A 301 14.73 -8.31 -4.62
N MET A 302 13.77 -9.16 -4.23
CA MET A 302 13.67 -9.67 -2.86
C MET A 302 14.77 -10.65 -2.52
N THR A 303 15.16 -11.55 -3.44
CA THR A 303 16.31 -12.45 -3.23
C THR A 303 17.57 -11.64 -2.94
N LYS A 304 17.85 -10.62 -3.75
CA LYS A 304 18.96 -9.71 -3.53
C LYS A 304 18.85 -8.95 -2.21
N ALA A 305 17.66 -8.47 -1.86
CA ALA A 305 17.45 -7.80 -0.58
C ALA A 305 17.67 -8.72 0.63
N ARG A 306 17.42 -10.04 0.51
CA ARG A 306 17.76 -11.02 1.55
C ARG A 306 19.27 -11.22 1.67
N GLU A 307 19.99 -11.26 0.55
CA GLU A 307 21.46 -11.30 0.54
C GLU A 307 22.07 -10.05 1.19
N ILE A 308 21.45 -8.88 1.02
CA ILE A 308 21.84 -7.65 1.73
C ILE A 308 21.62 -7.77 3.24
N GLY A 309 20.51 -8.39 3.65
CA GLY A 309 20.15 -8.56 5.06
C GLY A 309 21.21 -9.31 5.87
N SER A 310 21.99 -10.20 5.24
CA SER A 310 23.11 -10.90 5.91
C SER A 310 24.39 -10.06 6.02
N VAL A 311 24.55 -9.04 5.18
CA VAL A 311 25.73 -8.14 5.15
C VAL A 311 25.53 -6.90 6.05
N GLY A 312 24.28 -6.62 6.45
CA GLY A 312 23.90 -5.46 7.25
C GLY A 312 23.25 -4.39 6.38
N LEU A 313 21.95 -4.16 6.59
CA LEU A 313 21.11 -3.29 5.76
C LEU A 313 21.63 -1.85 5.70
N ASP A 314 22.17 -1.34 6.82
CA ASP A 314 22.57 0.07 6.97
C ASP A 314 23.75 0.45 6.04
N ALA A 315 24.78 -0.38 5.97
CA ALA A 315 25.96 -0.14 5.13
C ALA A 315 25.65 -0.09 3.63
N ILE A 316 24.60 -0.81 3.20
CA ILE A 316 24.16 -0.84 1.80
C ILE A 316 23.19 0.30 1.52
N LEU A 317 22.30 0.63 2.46
CA LEU A 317 21.41 1.79 2.31
C LEU A 317 22.16 3.11 2.17
N GLU A 318 23.32 3.27 2.81
CA GLU A 318 24.18 4.46 2.66
C GLU A 318 24.75 4.62 1.25
N GLN A 319 24.89 3.53 0.49
CA GLN A 319 25.45 3.54 -0.87
C GLN A 319 24.37 3.60 -1.96
N LEU A 320 23.11 3.31 -1.61
CA LEU A 320 22.00 3.38 -2.54
C LEU A 320 21.50 4.81 -2.70
N THR A 321 20.92 5.10 -3.87
CA THR A 321 20.15 6.35 -4.01
C THR A 321 18.96 6.35 -3.04
N PRO A 322 18.49 7.51 -2.54
CA PRO A 322 17.35 7.58 -1.63
C PRO A 322 16.11 6.86 -2.17
N GLU A 323 15.87 6.90 -3.48
CA GLU A 323 14.76 6.18 -4.10
C GLU A 323 14.97 4.67 -4.11
N ALA A 324 16.18 4.18 -4.37
CA ALA A 324 16.50 2.76 -4.32
C ALA A 324 16.48 2.24 -2.88
N GLY A 325 17.03 2.99 -1.93
CA GLY A 325 16.96 2.69 -0.50
C GLY A 325 15.52 2.59 0.01
N ALA A 326 14.66 3.55 -0.32
CA ALA A 326 13.25 3.49 0.05
C ALA A 326 12.51 2.30 -0.60
N ALA A 327 12.86 1.92 -1.83
CA ALA A 327 12.30 0.71 -2.45
C ALA A 327 12.80 -0.56 -1.74
N ALA A 328 14.10 -0.65 -1.45
CA ALA A 328 14.72 -1.76 -0.74
C ALA A 328 14.14 -1.95 0.67
N VAL A 329 13.93 -0.87 1.42
CA VAL A 329 13.28 -0.92 2.74
C VAL A 329 11.85 -1.45 2.66
N ASN A 330 11.06 -0.99 1.68
CA ASN A 330 9.69 -1.49 1.51
C ASN A 330 9.64 -2.95 1.04
N LEU A 331 10.57 -3.37 0.17
CA LEU A 331 10.78 -4.78 -0.16
C LEU A 331 11.15 -5.59 1.09
N GLY A 332 12.04 -5.05 1.92
CA GLY A 332 12.46 -5.65 3.19
C GLY A 332 11.29 -5.93 4.14
N LYS A 333 10.33 -5.01 4.24
CA LYS A 333 9.09 -5.23 5.02
C LYS A 333 8.24 -6.38 4.50
N GLN A 334 8.34 -6.68 3.20
CA GLN A 334 7.59 -7.73 2.52
C GLN A 334 8.32 -9.09 2.54
N ILE A 335 9.63 -9.12 2.84
CA ILE A 335 10.46 -10.35 2.83
C ILE A 335 9.91 -11.47 3.72
N ASN A 336 9.26 -11.10 4.83
CA ASN A 336 8.68 -12.04 5.79
C ASN A 336 7.28 -12.55 5.39
N GLN A 337 6.70 -12.03 4.31
CA GLN A 337 5.40 -12.50 3.82
C GLN A 337 5.59 -13.74 2.91
N VAL A 338 4.71 -14.74 3.09
CA VAL A 338 4.72 -16.01 2.33
C VAL A 338 4.58 -15.77 0.82
N ARG A 339 3.88 -14.69 0.42
CA ARG A 339 3.81 -14.20 -0.94
C ARG A 339 3.82 -12.67 -0.89
N PRO A 340 4.78 -11.99 -1.53
CA PRO A 340 4.77 -10.54 -1.58
C PRO A 340 3.53 -10.08 -2.33
N ASP A 341 2.73 -9.22 -1.69
CA ASP A 341 1.64 -8.57 -2.39
C ASP A 341 2.21 -7.41 -3.21
N ILE A 342 2.41 -7.66 -4.50
CA ILE A 342 2.94 -6.66 -5.44
C ILE A 342 2.01 -5.46 -5.55
N ALA A 343 0.69 -5.67 -5.42
CA ALA A 343 -0.25 -4.56 -5.43
C ALA A 343 -0.07 -3.72 -4.16
N GLU A 344 0.11 -4.33 -2.99
CA GLU A 344 0.43 -3.62 -1.75
C GLU A 344 1.76 -2.83 -1.87
N LEU A 345 2.80 -3.43 -2.46
CA LEU A 345 4.07 -2.74 -2.72
C LEU A 345 3.89 -1.55 -3.68
N ALA A 346 3.14 -1.73 -4.76
CA ALA A 346 2.84 -0.67 -5.73
C ALA A 346 2.07 0.48 -5.07
N VAL A 347 1.05 0.16 -4.27
CA VAL A 347 0.22 1.12 -3.54
C VAL A 347 1.02 1.87 -2.50
N SER A 348 1.83 1.18 -1.70
CA SER A 348 2.67 1.79 -0.65
C SER A 348 3.72 2.75 -1.22
N LEU A 349 4.23 2.47 -2.43
CA LEU A 349 5.13 3.37 -3.14
C LEU A 349 4.40 4.42 -3.99
N GLY A 350 3.07 4.30 -4.17
CA GLY A 350 2.28 5.14 -5.06
C GLY A 350 2.66 5.01 -6.54
N LEU A 351 3.22 3.87 -6.95
CA LEU A 351 3.80 3.67 -8.28
C LEU A 351 2.92 2.76 -9.14
N PRO A 352 2.43 3.22 -10.30
CA PRO A 352 1.87 2.35 -11.32
C PRO A 352 2.86 1.24 -11.71
N ALA A 353 2.35 0.10 -12.17
CA ALA A 353 3.14 -1.07 -12.52
C ALA A 353 4.36 -0.79 -13.41
N SER A 354 4.20 0.04 -14.45
CA SER A 354 5.31 0.40 -15.35
C SER A 354 6.40 1.21 -14.65
N ALA A 355 6.03 2.08 -13.71
CA ALA A 355 6.97 2.86 -12.92
C ALA A 355 7.63 2.02 -11.81
N LEU A 356 6.85 1.15 -11.16
CA LEU A 356 7.36 0.18 -10.20
C LEU A 356 8.42 -0.71 -10.85
N LEU A 357 8.14 -1.25 -12.04
CA LEU A 357 9.08 -2.07 -12.80
C LEU A 357 10.41 -1.35 -13.05
N ARG A 358 10.35 -0.08 -13.47
CA ARG A 358 11.56 0.73 -13.71
C ARG A 358 12.34 0.93 -12.42
N ARG A 359 11.64 1.24 -11.33
CA ARG A 359 12.26 1.45 -10.02
C ARG A 359 12.94 0.18 -9.53
N LEU A 360 12.26 -0.96 -9.57
CA LEU A 360 12.80 -2.25 -9.15
C LEU A 360 14.02 -2.68 -9.98
N ASN A 361 13.97 -2.50 -11.31
CA ASN A 361 15.14 -2.78 -12.15
C ASN A 361 16.34 -1.90 -11.77
N ARG A 362 16.11 -0.60 -11.58
CA ARG A 362 17.17 0.33 -11.17
C ARG A 362 17.72 -0.02 -9.79
N THR A 363 16.84 -0.29 -8.81
CA THR A 363 17.25 -0.73 -7.47
C THR A 363 18.06 -2.02 -7.53
N SER A 364 17.64 -2.99 -8.34
CA SER A 364 18.37 -4.24 -8.56
C SER A 364 19.77 -4.02 -9.14
N GLN A 365 19.90 -3.11 -10.12
CA GLN A 365 21.21 -2.73 -10.70
C GLN A 365 22.11 -1.99 -9.72
N GLU A 366 21.55 -1.08 -8.92
CA GLU A 366 22.31 -0.35 -7.90
C GLU A 366 22.82 -1.30 -6.80
N ILE A 367 22.00 -2.28 -6.39
CA ILE A 367 22.41 -3.34 -5.46
C ILE A 367 23.55 -4.17 -6.05
N ASP A 368 23.44 -4.61 -7.31
CA ASP A 368 24.50 -5.39 -7.97
C ASP A 368 25.83 -4.62 -8.03
N ALA A 369 25.77 -3.32 -8.30
CA ALA A 369 26.94 -2.46 -8.33
C ALA A 369 27.59 -2.34 -6.95
N VAL A 370 26.79 -2.20 -5.88
CA VAL A 370 27.29 -2.16 -4.49
C VAL A 370 27.94 -3.49 -4.10
N LEU A 371 27.28 -4.62 -4.38
CA LEU A 371 27.82 -5.95 -4.06
C LEU A 371 29.13 -6.23 -4.80
N ALA A 372 29.21 -5.88 -6.10
CA ALA A 372 30.42 -6.04 -6.89
C ALA A 372 31.61 -5.20 -6.36
N ASN A 373 31.33 -4.02 -5.80
CA ASN A 373 32.36 -3.16 -5.22
C ASN A 373 32.85 -3.70 -3.85
N SER A 374 31.95 -4.28 -3.05
CA SER A 374 32.29 -4.88 -1.74
C SER A 374 33.21 -6.08 -1.88
N ASP A 375 32.99 -6.94 -2.88
CA ASP A 375 33.83 -8.12 -3.16
C ASP A 375 35.27 -7.75 -3.58
N GLY A 376 35.48 -6.53 -4.10
CA GLY A 376 36.78 -6.03 -4.54
C GLY A 376 37.63 -5.42 -3.40
N ALA A 377 37.00 -4.81 -2.40
CA ALA A 377 37.69 -4.08 -1.33
C ALA A 377 38.25 -5.00 -0.23
N ASP A 378 37.56 -6.11 0.08
CA ASP A 378 37.94 -6.99 1.19
C ASP A 378 39.11 -7.95 0.89
N ARG A 379 39.60 -8.00 -0.35
CA ARG A 379 40.74 -8.88 -0.73
C ARG A 379 42.13 -8.32 -0.40
N LYS A 380 42.28 -7.07 0.06
CA LYS A 380 43.62 -6.44 0.20
C LYS A 380 44.05 -5.94 1.59
N GLY A 381 43.23 -5.99 2.64
CA GLY A 381 43.66 -5.42 3.93
C GLY A 381 43.05 -5.95 5.21
N SER A 382 42.00 -6.77 5.15
CA SER A 382 41.33 -7.26 6.35
C SER A 382 41.93 -8.61 6.77
N LYS A 383 42.69 -8.62 7.87
CA LYS A 383 42.98 -9.85 8.62
C LYS A 383 41.67 -10.34 9.27
N GLY A 384 40.91 -11.05 8.46
CA GLY A 384 39.87 -12.03 8.75
C GLY A 384 39.23 -12.03 10.13
N VAL A 385 38.10 -11.32 10.26
CA VAL A 385 36.91 -11.99 10.82
C VAL A 385 36.25 -12.67 9.64
N ARG A 386 36.61 -13.94 9.44
CA ARG A 386 36.00 -14.81 8.44
C ARG A 386 34.54 -14.96 8.85
N VAL A 387 33.62 -14.30 8.15
CA VAL A 387 32.20 -14.67 8.22
C VAL A 387 32.14 -16.06 7.60
N GLU A 388 32.28 -17.09 8.44
CA GLU A 388 32.11 -18.47 8.02
C GLU A 388 30.73 -18.59 7.37
N ALA A 389 30.69 -19.15 6.16
CA ALA A 389 29.44 -19.45 5.49
C ALA A 389 28.48 -20.15 6.48
N PRO A 390 27.19 -19.79 6.49
CA PRO A 390 26.24 -20.30 7.47
C PRO A 390 26.32 -21.83 7.50
N ILE A 391 26.80 -22.37 8.62
CA ILE A 391 27.02 -23.80 8.79
C ILE A 391 25.65 -24.48 8.82
N SER A 392 25.27 -25.15 7.74
CA SER A 392 24.09 -26.01 7.70
C SER A 392 24.22 -27.12 8.75
N PRO A 393 23.13 -27.46 9.47
CA PRO A 393 23.19 -28.53 10.46
C PRO A 393 23.50 -29.87 9.78
N PRO A 394 24.33 -30.73 10.41
CA PRO A 394 24.57 -32.10 9.95
C PRO A 394 23.28 -32.88 9.65
N ALA A 395 22.20 -32.63 10.40
CA ALA A 395 20.86 -33.19 10.22
C ALA A 395 20.35 -33.13 8.78
N MET A 396 20.63 -32.05 8.05
CA MET A 396 20.12 -31.85 6.69
C MET A 396 20.76 -32.79 5.67
N SER A 397 21.90 -33.39 6.01
CA SER A 397 22.56 -34.43 5.20
C SER A 397 22.09 -35.85 5.52
N ARG A 398 21.40 -36.05 6.66
CA ARG A 398 20.88 -37.37 7.06
C ARG A 398 19.64 -37.71 6.21
N PRO A 399 19.47 -38.98 5.79
CA PRO A 399 18.31 -39.39 5.02
C PRO A 399 17.01 -39.23 5.82
N ILE A 400 15.92 -38.91 5.12
CA ILE A 400 14.58 -38.88 5.72
C ILE A 400 14.15 -40.32 6.02
N GLN A 401 13.85 -40.60 7.29
CA GLN A 401 13.41 -41.93 7.74
C GLN A 401 11.88 -42.06 7.73
N GLU A 402 11.17 -40.99 8.10
CA GLU A 402 9.72 -40.91 8.12
C GLU A 402 9.25 -39.85 7.11
N PRO A 403 8.70 -40.26 5.94
CA PRO A 403 8.28 -39.30 4.90
C PRO A 403 7.21 -38.30 5.35
N ASP A 404 6.33 -38.72 6.26
CA ASP A 404 5.24 -37.89 6.81
C ASP A 404 5.70 -36.97 7.96
N ASP A 405 6.91 -37.18 8.49
CA ASP A 405 7.55 -36.28 9.44
C ASP A 405 9.04 -36.14 9.11
N PRO A 406 9.38 -35.30 8.12
CA PRO A 406 10.72 -35.28 7.52
C PRO A 406 11.87 -34.94 8.47
N GLN A 407 11.59 -34.44 9.68
CA GLN A 407 12.62 -34.09 10.67
C GLN A 407 12.85 -35.17 11.72
N LYS A 408 11.98 -36.18 11.79
CA LYS A 408 12.04 -37.21 12.82
C LYS A 408 13.27 -38.09 12.69
N GLY A 409 13.99 -38.22 13.81
CA GLY A 409 15.26 -38.92 13.91
C GLY A 409 16.45 -38.21 13.24
N ARG A 410 16.26 -37.01 12.67
CA ARG A 410 17.31 -36.31 11.93
C ARG A 410 18.13 -35.35 12.78
N PHE A 411 17.69 -34.91 13.94
CA PHE A 411 18.40 -33.98 14.83
C PHE A 411 18.91 -34.65 16.12
N GLY A 412 18.96 -35.98 16.14
CA GLY A 412 19.56 -36.77 17.21
C GLY A 412 18.57 -37.25 18.27
N GLY A 413 17.27 -37.01 18.10
CA GLY A 413 16.20 -37.58 18.92
C GLY A 413 16.14 -37.11 20.38
N ILE A 414 16.89 -36.08 20.76
CA ILE A 414 16.93 -35.57 22.15
C ILE A 414 16.62 -34.08 22.21
N ALA A 415 15.69 -33.70 23.08
CA ALA A 415 15.25 -32.31 23.25
C ALA A 415 16.18 -31.49 24.16
N GLU A 416 17.06 -32.15 24.91
CA GLU A 416 18.01 -31.51 25.82
C GLU A 416 19.43 -32.04 25.61
N ARG A 417 20.39 -31.13 25.42
CA ARG A 417 21.81 -31.45 25.25
C ARG A 417 22.71 -30.28 25.66
N HIS A 418 23.77 -30.56 26.42
CA HIS A 418 24.77 -29.57 26.86
C HIS A 418 24.15 -28.29 27.46
N HIS A 419 23.12 -28.45 28.32
CA HIS A 419 22.37 -27.35 28.95
C HIS A 419 21.52 -26.50 28.01
N PHE A 420 21.38 -26.90 26.74
CA PHE A 420 20.37 -26.37 25.85
C PHE A 420 19.14 -27.27 25.87
N VAL A 421 17.95 -26.65 25.94
CA VAL A 421 16.65 -27.33 26.01
C VAL A 421 15.73 -26.76 24.95
N LEU A 422 15.26 -27.61 24.02
CA LEU A 422 14.20 -27.30 23.07
C LEU A 422 12.86 -27.70 23.70
N SER A 423 11.92 -26.76 23.72
CA SER A 423 10.60 -26.91 24.33
C SER A 423 9.52 -26.26 23.48
N ALA A 424 8.27 -26.66 23.71
CA ALA A 424 7.10 -26.04 23.08
C ALA A 424 6.05 -25.64 24.12
N GLN A 425 5.27 -24.60 23.81
CA GLN A 425 4.07 -24.21 24.55
C GLN A 425 2.89 -24.12 23.58
N PHE A 426 1.74 -24.64 23.99
CA PHE A 426 0.54 -24.70 23.16
C PHE A 426 -0.51 -23.67 23.59
N PHE A 427 -1.09 -22.98 22.62
CA PHE A 427 -2.14 -21.98 22.81
C PHE A 427 -3.32 -22.27 21.90
N ALA A 428 -4.53 -22.24 22.47
CA ALA A 428 -5.76 -22.35 21.70
C ALA A 428 -5.91 -21.18 20.70
N THR A 429 -6.47 -21.46 19.53
CA THR A 429 -6.82 -20.44 18.53
C THR A 429 -8.33 -20.32 18.38
N ARG A 430 -8.79 -19.37 17.55
CA ARG A 430 -10.24 -19.24 17.23
C ARG A 430 -10.78 -20.43 16.42
N ASN A 431 -9.91 -21.22 15.79
CA ASN A 431 -10.29 -22.40 15.03
C ASN A 431 -9.89 -23.66 15.83
N PRO A 432 -10.84 -24.48 16.30
CA PRO A 432 -10.54 -25.62 17.17
C PRO A 432 -9.66 -26.69 16.51
N GLY A 433 -9.55 -26.68 15.17
CA GLY A 433 -8.63 -27.57 14.44
C GLY A 433 -7.19 -27.06 14.33
N TRP A 434 -6.88 -25.87 14.86
CA TRP A 434 -5.56 -25.25 14.77
C TRP A 434 -5.04 -24.85 16.15
N THR A 435 -3.78 -25.18 16.40
CA THR A 435 -3.06 -24.85 17.63
C THR A 435 -1.92 -23.88 17.31
N ARG A 436 -1.81 -22.80 18.09
CA ARG A 436 -0.63 -21.93 18.03
C ARG A 436 0.44 -22.51 18.96
N ILE A 437 1.64 -22.67 18.46
CA ILE A 437 2.76 -23.32 19.14
C ILE A 437 3.89 -22.31 19.25
N ARG A 438 4.40 -22.08 20.46
CA ARG A 438 5.62 -21.31 20.70
C ARG A 438 6.76 -22.27 20.95
N LEU A 439 7.71 -22.33 20.03
CA LEU A 439 8.93 -23.11 20.14
C LEU A 439 9.99 -22.26 20.85
N THR A 440 10.74 -22.85 21.78
CA THR A 440 11.77 -22.14 22.53
C THR A 440 12.99 -23.02 22.74
N ILE A 441 14.17 -22.49 22.41
CA ILE A 441 15.47 -23.04 22.82
C ILE A 441 15.98 -22.17 23.96
N ALA A 442 16.18 -22.78 25.14
CA ALA A 442 16.78 -22.13 26.30
C ALA A 442 18.18 -22.69 26.55
N GLY A 443 19.16 -21.87 26.91
CA GLY A 443 20.51 -22.32 27.24
C GLY A 443 21.53 -21.20 27.38
N PRO A 444 22.82 -21.53 27.59
CA PRO A 444 23.88 -20.56 27.90
C PRO A 444 24.44 -19.83 26.65
N ALA A 445 23.60 -19.44 25.69
CA ALA A 445 23.99 -18.65 24.53
C ALA A 445 23.99 -17.15 24.85
N ARG A 446 24.85 -16.37 24.17
CA ARG A 446 24.90 -14.90 24.32
C ARG A 446 23.72 -14.24 23.62
N ASP A 447 23.34 -13.07 24.11
CA ASP A 447 22.33 -12.25 23.46
C ASP A 447 22.76 -11.90 22.02
N GLY A 448 21.83 -12.08 21.08
CA GLY A 448 22.05 -11.88 19.66
C GLY A 448 22.57 -13.11 18.89
N GLU A 449 22.98 -14.18 19.57
CA GLU A 449 23.28 -15.45 18.88
C GLU A 449 22.02 -16.01 18.21
N LEU A 450 22.17 -16.71 17.08
CA LEU A 450 21.05 -17.25 16.33
C LEU A 450 20.79 -18.71 16.71
N ALA A 451 19.51 -19.06 16.82
CA ALA A 451 19.01 -20.43 16.82
C ALA A 451 18.11 -20.63 15.58
N ARG A 452 18.21 -21.80 14.98
CA ARG A 452 17.39 -22.19 13.82
C ARG A 452 16.44 -23.31 14.22
N PHE A 453 15.19 -23.17 13.81
CA PHE A 453 14.12 -24.14 14.03
C PHE A 453 13.73 -24.72 12.69
N TYR A 454 13.89 -26.04 12.55
CA TYR A 454 13.50 -26.81 11.38
C TYR A 454 12.17 -27.47 11.67
N VAL A 455 11.13 -27.01 10.98
CA VAL A 455 9.76 -27.51 11.11
C VAL A 455 9.43 -28.43 9.93
N HIS A 456 8.20 -28.94 9.90
CA HIS A 456 7.70 -29.77 8.81
C HIS A 456 7.76 -29.01 7.45
N ASP A 457 7.95 -29.72 6.34
CA ASP A 457 8.16 -29.14 5.00
C ASP A 457 6.92 -28.43 4.42
N SER A 458 5.74 -28.75 4.94
CA SER A 458 4.47 -28.06 4.70
C SER A 458 4.47 -26.59 5.15
N PHE A 459 5.40 -26.18 6.02
CA PHE A 459 5.61 -24.79 6.38
C PHE A 459 6.51 -24.10 5.34
N VAL A 460 6.20 -22.84 5.03
CA VAL A 460 6.97 -22.05 4.05
C VAL A 460 7.37 -20.70 4.66
N PRO A 461 8.63 -20.50 5.03
CA PRO A 461 9.77 -21.45 4.94
C PRO A 461 9.71 -22.55 6.02
N PRO A 462 10.36 -23.72 5.79
CA PRO A 462 10.47 -24.79 6.78
C PRO A 462 11.61 -24.57 7.79
N GLU A 463 12.42 -23.51 7.59
CA GLU A 463 13.46 -23.06 8.49
C GLU A 463 13.07 -21.69 9.04
N LEU A 464 13.03 -21.57 10.36
CA LEU A 464 12.71 -20.33 11.09
C LEU A 464 13.91 -19.93 11.94
N GLU A 465 14.19 -18.64 12.05
CA GLU A 465 15.30 -18.13 12.87
C GLU A 465 14.76 -17.38 14.10
N GLY A 466 15.41 -17.60 15.25
CA GLY A 466 15.18 -16.84 16.48
C GLY A 466 16.50 -16.44 17.11
N SER A 467 16.64 -15.18 17.51
CA SER A 467 17.82 -14.71 18.24
C SER A 467 17.67 -14.95 19.75
N PHE A 468 18.78 -15.30 20.41
CA PHE A 468 18.82 -15.43 21.85
C PHE A 468 18.70 -14.06 22.52
N LEU A 469 17.83 -13.98 23.53
CA LEU A 469 17.70 -12.85 24.43
C LEU A 469 17.48 -13.40 25.85
N LYS A 470 18.37 -13.04 26.78
CA LYS A 470 18.40 -13.56 28.15
C LYS A 470 18.40 -15.09 28.18
N GLY A 471 19.22 -15.69 27.31
CA GLY A 471 19.39 -17.15 27.21
C GLY A 471 18.21 -17.90 26.59
N ARG A 472 17.31 -17.22 25.86
CA ARG A 472 16.19 -17.85 25.14
C ARG A 472 16.04 -17.34 23.72
N ALA A 473 15.89 -18.25 22.76
CA ALA A 473 15.43 -17.96 21.41
C ALA A 473 14.06 -18.60 21.20
N SER A 474 13.09 -17.86 20.66
CA SER A 474 11.72 -18.34 20.48
C SER A 474 11.13 -17.96 19.12
N VAL A 475 10.31 -18.85 18.56
CA VAL A 475 9.51 -18.62 17.35
C VAL A 475 8.07 -19.11 17.56
N GLU A 476 7.10 -18.54 16.85
CA GLU A 476 5.70 -18.98 16.89
C GLU A 476 5.26 -19.52 15.53
N VAL A 477 4.56 -20.66 15.56
CA VAL A 477 3.92 -21.28 14.39
C VAL A 477 2.48 -21.65 14.70
N THR A 478 1.67 -21.90 13.68
CA THR A 478 0.31 -22.45 13.87
C THR A 478 0.20 -23.74 13.06
N ALA A 479 -0.26 -24.81 13.69
CA ALA A 479 -0.33 -26.14 13.10
C ALA A 479 -1.69 -26.80 13.36
N TRP A 480 -2.06 -27.73 12.49
CA TRP A 480 -3.28 -28.54 12.61
C TRP A 480 -3.02 -29.99 13.05
N GLY A 481 -1.75 -30.40 13.07
CA GLY A 481 -1.23 -31.72 13.45
C GLY A 481 0.17 -31.60 14.09
N GLY A 482 0.62 -32.68 14.73
CA GLY A 482 1.93 -32.82 15.32
C GLY A 482 3.02 -33.16 14.30
N PHE A 483 4.25 -32.79 14.62
CA PHE A 483 5.43 -33.05 13.80
C PHE A 483 6.68 -32.88 14.67
N THR A 484 7.81 -33.34 14.17
CA THR A 484 9.10 -33.21 14.86
C THR A 484 9.75 -31.89 14.50
N VAL A 485 10.25 -31.19 15.53
CA VAL A 485 11.00 -29.95 15.40
C VAL A 485 12.48 -30.23 15.61
N GLY A 486 13.31 -29.82 14.65
CA GLY A 486 14.75 -29.74 14.81
C GLY A 486 15.19 -28.37 15.33
N GLY A 487 16.11 -28.34 16.29
CA GLY A 487 16.81 -27.14 16.74
C GLY A 487 18.28 -27.20 16.35
N TRP A 488 18.83 -26.12 15.80
CA TRP A 488 20.25 -25.97 15.50
C TRP A 488 20.81 -24.68 16.08
N ILE A 489 21.91 -24.79 16.82
CA ILE A 489 22.65 -23.66 17.39
C ILE A 489 24.04 -23.65 16.75
N PRO A 490 24.28 -22.83 15.70
CA PRO A 490 25.52 -22.87 14.94
C PRO A 490 26.77 -22.59 15.78
N SER A 491 26.70 -21.66 16.73
CA SER A 491 27.81 -21.28 17.61
C SER A 491 28.28 -22.44 18.49
N ALA A 492 27.34 -23.25 18.98
CA ALA A 492 27.60 -24.44 19.79
C ALA A 492 27.78 -25.72 18.96
N LYS A 493 27.57 -25.65 17.63
CA LYS A 493 27.47 -26.80 16.72
C LYS A 493 26.58 -27.91 17.27
N LEU A 494 25.42 -27.53 17.79
CA LEU A 494 24.55 -28.40 18.57
C LEU A 494 23.16 -28.57 17.94
N GLU A 495 22.71 -29.83 17.88
CA GLU A 495 21.40 -30.26 17.39
C GLU A 495 20.51 -30.71 18.55
N LEU A 496 19.23 -30.35 18.48
CA LEU A 496 18.16 -30.76 19.40
C LEU A 496 16.97 -31.25 18.58
N GLU A 497 16.20 -32.20 19.12
CA GLU A 497 15.01 -32.74 18.46
C GLU A 497 13.85 -32.85 19.44
N LEU A 498 12.67 -32.38 19.04
CA LEU A 498 11.46 -32.43 19.86
C LEU A 498 10.27 -32.93 19.01
N ASP A 499 9.75 -34.11 19.33
CA ASP A 499 8.51 -34.62 18.76
C ASP A 499 7.32 -34.00 19.50
N LEU A 500 6.58 -33.13 18.80
CA LEU A 500 5.45 -32.40 19.40
C LEU A 500 4.28 -33.32 19.76
N ALA A 501 4.11 -34.46 19.06
CA ALA A 501 3.01 -35.39 19.32
C ALA A 501 3.22 -36.22 20.59
N GLN A 502 4.48 -36.37 21.03
CA GLN A 502 4.85 -37.09 22.26
C GLN A 502 4.85 -36.22 23.52
N MET A 503 4.60 -34.92 23.39
CA MET A 503 4.58 -34.02 24.55
C MET A 503 3.33 -34.27 25.43
N PRO A 504 3.48 -34.37 26.77
CA PRO A 504 2.36 -34.65 27.67
C PRO A 504 1.23 -33.61 27.64
N ASP A 505 1.57 -32.35 27.35
CA ASP A 505 0.67 -31.21 27.30
C ASP A 505 0.19 -30.87 25.88
N ALA A 506 0.53 -31.70 24.89
CA ALA A 506 0.08 -31.51 23.52
C ALA A 506 -1.45 -31.63 23.40
N PRO A 507 -2.14 -30.66 22.79
CA PRO A 507 -3.59 -30.72 22.61
C PRO A 507 -3.96 -31.84 21.62
N GLU A 508 -5.22 -32.29 21.66
CA GLU A 508 -5.70 -33.41 20.84
C GLU A 508 -5.35 -33.29 19.34
N PRO A 509 -5.49 -32.14 18.66
CA PRO A 509 -5.13 -32.03 17.25
C PRO A 509 -3.65 -32.34 16.99
N ILE A 510 -2.75 -32.01 17.92
CA ILE A 510 -1.31 -32.24 17.79
C ILE A 510 -0.93 -33.70 18.09
N ARG A 511 -1.69 -34.39 18.95
CA ARG A 511 -1.41 -35.79 19.30
C ARG A 511 -1.95 -36.81 18.30
N THR A 512 -3.03 -36.46 17.59
CA THR A 512 -3.83 -37.44 16.82
C THR A 512 -3.74 -37.29 15.31
N ARG A 513 -3.15 -36.18 14.84
CA ARG A 513 -2.99 -35.84 13.42
C ARG A 513 -1.56 -35.42 13.20
#